data_AF-A0A8J7PB15-F1
#
_entry.id   AF-A0A8J7PB15-F1
#
_cell.length_a   1.000
_cell.length_b   1.000
_cell.length_c   1.000
_cell.angle_alpha   90.00
_cell.angle_beta   90.00
_cell.angle_gamma   90.00
#
_symmetry.space_group_name_H-M   'P 1'
#
loop_
_entity.id
_entity.type
_entity.pdbx_description
1 polymer ?
#
loop_
_entity_poly.entity_id
_entity_poly.type
_entity_poly.pdbx_seq_one_letter_code
_entity_poly.pdbx_strand_id
1 'polypeptide(L)'
;MEDILDRYQEIQTLSLMSDVFGKEMTCLSLENTLIHMDKTLWDTGIKIDRYREATEKFITDPFYLNQKKKFNRNEVIYYSMLQNMKQWCEFNQTTILYFYKKKEDCPDCDAQAFVLTDLNKEVDPEVAIFSFDSDLQLPSINTLELFYNITSYPCMVVENYTYCGLHNKNDLIDIICDRKNISLCV
;
A
#
# COMPACT_ATOMS: atom_id res chain seq x y z
N MET A 1 -12.13 -11.48 4.78
CA MET A 1 -12.52 -10.24 5.51
C MET A 1 -12.22 -10.40 6.98
N GLU A 2 -12.57 -11.56 7.58
CA GLU A 2 -12.14 -11.93 8.94
C GLU A 2 -10.61 -11.85 9.11
N ASP A 3 -9.83 -12.46 8.20
CA ASP A 3 -8.37 -12.56 8.36
C ASP A 3 -7.60 -11.24 8.58
N ILE A 4 -7.89 -10.14 7.86
CA ILE A 4 -7.11 -8.88 8.04
C ILE A 4 -7.50 -8.14 9.32
N LEU A 5 -8.78 -8.17 9.70
CA LEU A 5 -9.22 -7.52 10.93
C LEU A 5 -8.78 -8.31 12.16
N ASP A 6 -8.80 -9.65 12.07
CA ASP A 6 -8.29 -10.53 13.13
C ASP A 6 -6.78 -10.32 13.30
N ARG A 7 -6.01 -10.24 12.20
CA ARG A 7 -4.59 -9.88 12.25
C ARG A 7 -4.36 -8.47 12.80
N TYR A 8 -5.26 -7.53 12.53
CA TYR A 8 -5.19 -6.20 13.15
C TYR A 8 -5.33 -6.27 14.66
N GLN A 9 -6.31 -7.02 15.14
CA GLN A 9 -6.49 -7.22 16.58
C GLN A 9 -5.27 -7.90 17.20
N GLU A 10 -4.66 -8.87 16.50
CA GLU A 10 -3.45 -9.54 16.96
C GLU A 10 -2.26 -8.58 17.04
N ILE A 11 -2.03 -7.76 16.01
CA ILE A 11 -0.95 -6.75 16.00
C ILE A 11 -1.14 -5.72 17.12
N GLN A 12 -2.37 -5.27 17.36
CA GLN A 12 -2.68 -4.37 18.47
C GLN A 12 -2.47 -5.06 19.84
N THR A 13 -2.78 -6.35 19.94
CA THR A 13 -2.55 -7.12 21.16
C THR A 13 -1.06 -7.27 21.44
N LEU A 14 -0.27 -7.64 20.42
CA LEU A 14 1.19 -7.76 20.51
C LEU A 14 1.86 -6.42 20.84
N SER A 15 1.33 -5.32 20.31
CA SER A 15 1.74 -3.97 20.69
C SER A 15 1.57 -3.70 22.18
N LEU A 16 0.37 -3.92 22.71
CA LEU A 16 0.07 -3.73 24.13
C LEU A 16 0.92 -4.66 25.01
N MET A 17 1.18 -5.88 24.55
CA MET A 17 2.08 -6.82 25.22
C MET A 17 3.52 -6.33 25.24
N SER A 18 3.98 -5.60 24.21
CA SER A 18 5.35 -5.10 24.14
C SER A 18 5.68 -4.12 25.26
N ASP A 19 4.70 -3.30 25.67
CA ASP A 19 4.81 -2.35 26.77
C ASP A 19 4.96 -3.04 28.14
N VAL A 20 4.48 -4.28 28.25
CA VAL A 20 4.45 -5.06 29.50
C VAL A 20 5.59 -6.08 29.58
N PHE A 21 5.86 -6.80 28.49
CA PHE A 21 6.73 -7.96 28.44
C PHE A 21 8.05 -7.71 27.69
N GLY A 22 8.22 -6.53 27.09
CA GLY A 22 9.40 -6.14 26.32
C GLY A 22 9.22 -6.33 24.81
N LYS A 23 10.02 -5.56 24.06
CA LYS A 23 9.89 -5.41 22.60
C LYS A 23 10.46 -6.56 21.78
N GLU A 24 11.49 -7.25 22.27
CA GLU A 24 12.26 -8.20 21.45
C GLU A 24 11.40 -9.36 20.91
N MET A 25 10.72 -10.10 21.80
CA MET A 25 9.88 -11.24 21.41
C MET A 25 8.58 -10.81 20.70
N THR A 26 8.05 -9.64 21.03
CA THR A 26 6.82 -9.13 20.42
C THR A 26 7.06 -8.63 19.01
N CYS A 27 8.19 -7.96 18.75
CA CYS A 27 8.61 -7.55 17.42
C CYS A 27 8.86 -8.74 16.48
N LEU A 28 9.52 -9.81 16.95
CA LEU A 28 9.71 -11.02 16.15
C LEU A 28 8.38 -11.67 15.72
N SER A 29 7.38 -11.73 16.61
CA SER A 29 6.05 -12.25 16.27
C SER A 29 5.28 -11.32 15.31
N LEU A 30 5.43 -10.01 15.49
CA LEU A 30 4.81 -9.00 14.63
C LEU A 30 5.35 -9.06 13.20
N GLU A 31 6.67 -9.15 13.02
CA GLU A 31 7.31 -9.24 11.70
C GLU A 31 6.79 -10.45 10.90
N ASN A 32 6.73 -11.62 11.53
CA ASN A 32 6.18 -12.82 10.90
C ASN A 32 4.71 -12.64 10.49
N THR A 33 3.93 -11.93 11.30
CA THR A 33 2.52 -11.67 11.01
C THR A 33 2.35 -10.76 9.78
N LEU A 34 3.19 -9.72 9.65
CA LEU A 34 3.13 -8.78 8.52
C LEU A 34 3.54 -9.38 7.18
N ILE A 35 4.61 -10.18 7.14
CA ILE A 35 5.10 -10.78 5.89
C ILE A 35 3.99 -11.61 5.21
N HIS A 36 3.16 -12.29 6.00
CA HIS A 36 2.03 -13.04 5.47
C HIS A 36 0.87 -12.14 4.98
N MET A 37 0.69 -10.97 5.57
CA MET A 37 -0.34 -10.00 5.16
C MET A 37 -0.01 -9.37 3.82
N ASP A 38 1.24 -8.93 3.64
CA ASP A 38 1.69 -8.24 2.44
C ASP A 38 1.41 -9.06 1.19
N LYS A 39 1.89 -10.31 1.20
CA LYS A 39 1.66 -11.27 0.11
C LYS A 39 0.18 -11.52 -0.16
N THR A 40 -0.62 -11.68 0.89
CA THR A 40 -2.07 -11.94 0.76
C THR A 40 -2.79 -10.75 0.13
N LEU A 41 -2.40 -9.53 0.51
CA LEU A 41 -2.98 -8.31 0.00
C LEU A 41 -2.57 -8.10 -1.46
N TRP A 42 -1.28 -8.25 -1.79
CA TRP A 42 -0.78 -8.19 -3.16
C TRP A 42 -1.49 -9.19 -4.10
N ASP A 43 -1.60 -10.46 -3.70
CA ASP A 43 -2.31 -11.48 -4.46
C ASP A 43 -3.80 -11.15 -4.65
N THR A 44 -4.40 -10.44 -3.68
CA THR A 44 -5.79 -9.97 -3.77
C THR A 44 -5.92 -8.82 -4.75
N GLY A 45 -4.98 -7.87 -4.76
CA GLY A 45 -4.91 -6.78 -5.74
C GLY A 45 -4.85 -7.33 -7.16
N ILE A 46 -3.93 -8.26 -7.43
CA ILE A 46 -3.79 -8.93 -8.74
C ILE A 46 -5.11 -9.61 -9.16
N LYS A 47 -5.81 -10.26 -8.24
CA LYS A 47 -7.11 -10.91 -8.55
C LYS A 47 -8.18 -9.89 -8.93
N ILE A 48 -8.23 -8.74 -8.25
CA ILE A 48 -9.16 -7.64 -8.56
C ILE A 48 -8.86 -7.07 -9.94
N ASP A 49 -7.58 -6.87 -10.28
CA ASP A 49 -7.17 -6.34 -11.58
C ASP A 49 -7.47 -7.31 -12.72
N ARG A 50 -7.19 -8.61 -12.54
CA ARG A 50 -7.57 -9.65 -13.52
C ARG A 50 -9.09 -9.72 -13.72
N TYR A 51 -9.86 -9.55 -12.64
CA TYR A 51 -11.31 -9.49 -12.73
C TYR A 51 -11.75 -8.29 -13.56
N ARG A 52 -11.16 -7.11 -13.32
CA ARG A 52 -11.42 -5.88 -14.11
C ARG A 52 -11.21 -6.11 -15.61
N GLU A 53 -10.07 -6.66 -16.00
CA GLU A 53 -9.73 -6.93 -17.41
C GLU A 53 -10.69 -7.93 -18.07
N ALA A 54 -11.05 -9.00 -17.36
CA ALA A 54 -11.99 -10.01 -17.88
C ALA A 54 -13.44 -9.51 -17.97
N THR A 55 -13.76 -8.45 -17.23
CA THR A 55 -15.15 -8.01 -16.99
C THR A 55 -15.32 -6.52 -17.23
N GLU A 56 -14.60 -5.89 -18.16
CA GLU A 56 -14.66 -4.43 -18.41
C GLU A 56 -16.10 -3.84 -18.48
N LYS A 57 -17.09 -4.63 -18.94
CA LYS A 57 -18.53 -4.26 -18.95
C LYS A 57 -19.21 -4.20 -17.57
N PHE A 58 -18.57 -4.71 -16.53
CA PHE A 58 -19.03 -4.85 -15.15
C PHE A 58 -18.23 -3.99 -14.18
N ILE A 59 -17.42 -3.04 -14.66
CA ILE A 59 -16.67 -2.12 -13.80
C ILE A 59 -17.58 -1.26 -12.89
N THR A 60 -18.85 -1.13 -13.25
CA THR A 60 -19.90 -0.46 -12.47
C THR A 60 -20.73 -1.43 -11.62
N ASP A 61 -20.43 -2.73 -11.65
CA ASP A 61 -21.15 -3.74 -10.88
C ASP A 61 -21.01 -3.47 -9.36
N PRO A 62 -22.12 -3.46 -8.60
CA PRO A 62 -22.08 -3.17 -7.18
C PRO A 62 -21.21 -4.14 -6.36
N PHE A 63 -21.15 -5.42 -6.74
CA PHE A 63 -20.32 -6.39 -6.05
C PHE A 63 -18.84 -6.08 -6.29
N TYR A 64 -18.43 -5.81 -7.54
CA TYR A 64 -17.07 -5.40 -7.86
C TYR A 64 -16.65 -4.13 -7.09
N LEU A 65 -17.47 -3.08 -7.13
CA LEU A 65 -17.19 -1.83 -6.39
C LEU A 65 -17.07 -2.06 -4.89
N ASN A 66 -17.89 -2.95 -4.32
CA ASN A 66 -17.81 -3.32 -2.92
C ASN A 66 -16.50 -4.08 -2.60
N GLN A 67 -16.02 -4.95 -3.49
CA GLN A 67 -14.72 -5.60 -3.32
C GLN A 67 -13.56 -4.60 -3.39
N LYS A 68 -13.57 -3.65 -4.36
CA LYS A 68 -12.57 -2.57 -4.40
C LYS A 68 -12.54 -1.75 -3.13
N LYS A 69 -13.71 -1.36 -2.61
CA LYS A 69 -13.84 -0.62 -1.35
C LYS A 69 -13.28 -1.39 -0.16
N LYS A 70 -13.55 -2.69 -0.08
CA LYS A 70 -13.01 -3.55 0.98
C LYS A 70 -11.49 -3.66 0.87
N PHE A 71 -10.98 -3.92 -0.32
CA PHE A 71 -9.55 -4.00 -0.59
C PHE A 71 -8.83 -2.71 -0.18
N ASN A 72 -9.31 -1.56 -0.63
CA ASN A 72 -8.73 -0.25 -0.28
C ASN A 72 -8.75 0.04 1.23
N ARG A 73 -9.78 -0.40 1.97
CA ARG A 73 -9.79 -0.28 3.43
C ARG A 73 -8.73 -1.16 4.07
N ASN A 74 -8.53 -2.36 3.55
CA ASN A 74 -7.50 -3.28 4.04
C ASN A 74 -6.10 -2.72 3.79
N GLU A 75 -5.87 -2.11 2.63
CA GLU A 75 -4.64 -1.36 2.31
C GLU A 75 -4.35 -0.27 3.33
N VAL A 76 -5.34 0.58 3.65
CA VAL A 76 -5.18 1.64 4.67
C VAL A 76 -4.87 1.04 6.06
N ILE A 77 -5.57 -0.03 6.43
CA ILE A 77 -5.34 -0.72 7.71
C ILE A 77 -3.92 -1.28 7.77
N TYR A 78 -3.48 -1.97 6.71
CA TYR A 78 -2.14 -2.55 6.67
C TYR A 78 -1.05 -1.46 6.67
N TYR A 79 -1.22 -0.39 5.89
CA TYR A 79 -0.33 0.77 5.96
C TYR A 79 -0.21 1.32 7.38
N SER A 80 -1.33 1.46 8.09
CA SER A 80 -1.35 1.96 9.47
C SER A 80 -0.63 1.03 10.45
N MET A 81 -0.77 -0.29 10.30
CA MET A 81 0.00 -1.27 11.08
C MET A 81 1.50 -1.14 10.83
N LEU A 82 1.89 -1.04 9.55
CA LEU A 82 3.27 -0.96 9.14
C LEU A 82 3.93 0.30 9.70
N GLN A 83 3.23 1.44 9.68
CA GLN A 83 3.71 2.69 10.31
C GLN A 83 3.89 2.55 11.83
N ASN A 84 2.96 1.91 12.53
CA ASN A 84 3.12 1.64 13.96
C ASN A 84 4.33 0.73 14.24
N MET A 85 4.54 -0.29 13.41
CA MET A 85 5.68 -1.20 13.55
C MET A 85 7.02 -0.54 13.25
N LYS A 86 7.09 0.36 12.25
CA LYS A 86 8.27 1.21 12.01
C LYS A 86 8.66 1.97 13.28
N GLN A 87 7.69 2.47 14.05
CA GLN A 87 7.94 3.21 15.29
C GLN A 87 8.33 2.29 16.46
N TRP A 88 7.76 1.10 16.57
CA TRP A 88 7.95 0.25 17.76
C TRP A 88 9.13 -0.70 17.64
N CYS A 89 9.35 -1.26 16.46
CA CYS A 89 10.25 -2.38 16.19
C CYS A 89 11.42 -2.01 15.27
N GLU A 90 11.60 -0.73 14.93
CA GLU A 90 12.63 -0.28 13.96
C GLU A 90 12.55 -1.00 12.61
N PHE A 91 11.35 -1.48 12.25
CA PHE A 91 11.11 -2.21 11.02
C PHE A 91 11.40 -1.29 9.81
N ASN A 92 12.28 -1.71 8.91
CA ASN A 92 12.86 -0.82 7.90
C ASN A 92 12.36 -1.07 6.46
N GLN A 93 11.09 -1.41 6.31
CA GLN A 93 10.47 -1.54 4.98
C GLN A 93 10.09 -0.14 4.44
N THR A 94 10.47 0.16 3.20
CA THR A 94 10.08 1.44 2.57
C THR A 94 8.61 1.38 2.17
N THR A 95 7.86 2.48 2.27
CA THR A 95 6.44 2.53 1.88
C THR A 95 6.19 3.48 0.73
N ILE A 96 5.43 3.03 -0.27
CA ILE A 96 4.93 3.84 -1.38
C ILE A 96 3.40 3.82 -1.34
N LEU A 97 2.78 5.00 -1.26
CA LEU A 97 1.33 5.15 -1.39
C LEU A 97 1.01 5.68 -2.77
N TYR A 98 0.34 4.89 -3.59
CA TYR A 98 -0.05 5.24 -4.95
C TYR A 98 -1.53 5.62 -4.99
N PHE A 99 -1.83 6.87 -5.33
CA PHE A 99 -3.18 7.39 -5.50
C PHE A 99 -3.52 7.48 -6.98
N TYR A 100 -4.66 6.90 -7.36
CA TYR A 100 -5.10 6.83 -8.74
C TYR A 100 -6.59 7.09 -8.89
N LYS A 101 -6.97 7.40 -10.13
CA LYS A 101 -8.36 7.51 -10.58
C LYS A 101 -8.57 6.69 -11.85
N LYS A 102 -9.82 6.60 -12.27
CA LYS A 102 -10.23 6.08 -13.58
C LYS A 102 -9.53 6.83 -14.71
N LYS A 103 -9.44 6.15 -15.84
CA LYS A 103 -8.70 6.58 -17.02
C LYS A 103 -9.13 7.94 -17.58
N GLU A 104 -10.42 8.28 -17.44
CA GLU A 104 -10.96 9.55 -17.91
C GLU A 104 -10.38 10.75 -17.15
N ASP A 105 -10.15 10.58 -15.85
CA ASP A 105 -9.60 11.61 -14.95
C ASP A 105 -8.08 11.48 -14.75
N CYS A 106 -7.51 10.33 -15.15
CA CYS A 106 -6.08 10.05 -15.03
C CYS A 106 -5.60 9.14 -16.18
N PRO A 107 -5.22 9.70 -17.34
CA PRO A 107 -4.75 8.93 -18.49
C PRO A 107 -3.48 8.11 -18.22
N ASP A 108 -2.61 8.60 -17.33
CA ASP A 108 -1.31 8.00 -17.04
C ASP A 108 -1.34 7.01 -15.85
N CYS A 109 -2.47 6.83 -15.18
CA CYS A 109 -2.56 5.96 -13.99
C CYS A 109 -2.29 4.48 -14.31
N ASP A 110 -2.76 3.99 -15.46
CA ASP A 110 -2.47 2.61 -15.89
C ASP A 110 -0.96 2.42 -16.15
N ALA A 111 -0.30 3.43 -16.72
CA ALA A 111 1.14 3.40 -16.99
C ALA A 111 1.95 3.43 -15.69
N GLN A 112 1.59 4.30 -14.74
CA GLN A 112 2.26 4.35 -13.44
C GLN A 112 2.09 3.03 -12.66
N ALA A 113 0.89 2.43 -12.70
CA ALA A 113 0.63 1.13 -12.06
C ALA A 113 1.49 0.02 -12.66
N PHE A 114 1.70 0.02 -13.97
CA PHE A 114 2.61 -0.91 -14.64
C PHE A 114 4.07 -0.74 -14.17
N VAL A 115 4.55 0.51 -14.09
CA VAL A 115 5.90 0.80 -13.59
C VAL A 115 6.08 0.33 -12.15
N LEU A 116 5.11 0.59 -11.27
CA LEU A 116 5.14 0.13 -9.87
C LEU A 116 5.12 -1.40 -9.76
N THR A 117 4.32 -2.06 -10.59
CA THR A 117 4.28 -3.54 -10.64
C THR A 117 5.61 -4.12 -11.10
N ASP A 118 6.30 -3.47 -12.03
CA ASP A 118 7.61 -3.91 -12.49
C ASP A 118 8.69 -3.68 -11.42
N LEU A 119 8.67 -2.53 -10.75
CA LEU A 119 9.54 -2.23 -9.62
C LEU A 119 9.37 -3.28 -8.51
N ASN A 120 8.13 -3.58 -8.11
CA ASN A 120 7.84 -4.49 -6.99
C ASN A 120 8.46 -5.89 -7.14
N LYS A 121 8.61 -6.39 -8.38
CA LYS A 121 9.23 -7.69 -8.63
C LYS A 121 10.70 -7.77 -8.23
N GLU A 122 11.37 -6.63 -8.15
CA GLU A 122 12.81 -6.54 -7.83
C GLU A 122 13.07 -6.12 -6.39
N VAL A 123 12.15 -5.37 -5.78
CA VAL A 123 12.33 -4.78 -4.45
C VAL A 123 11.50 -5.44 -3.35
N ASP A 124 10.57 -6.35 -3.67
CA ASP A 124 9.84 -7.11 -2.64
C ASP A 124 10.82 -8.03 -1.86
N PRO A 125 10.85 -8.00 -0.50
CA PRO A 125 9.94 -7.30 0.42
C PRO A 125 10.48 -5.98 1.01
N GLU A 126 11.54 -5.38 0.48
CA GLU A 126 12.12 -4.12 0.98
C GLU A 126 11.19 -2.90 0.80
N VAL A 127 10.26 -2.96 -0.14
CA VAL A 127 9.30 -1.88 -0.42
C VAL A 127 7.87 -2.43 -0.41
N ALA A 128 6.99 -1.86 0.40
CA ALA A 128 5.55 -2.10 0.39
C ALA A 128 4.82 -1.01 -0.42
N ILE A 129 4.07 -1.42 -1.43
CA ILE A 129 3.31 -0.52 -2.31
C ILE A 129 1.81 -0.64 -2.01
N PHE A 130 1.20 0.46 -1.59
CA PHE A 130 -0.23 0.54 -1.31
C PHE A 130 -0.95 1.32 -2.40
N SER A 131 -2.01 0.77 -2.97
CA SER A 131 -2.72 1.39 -4.11
C SER A 131 -4.14 1.83 -3.75
N PHE A 132 -4.39 3.14 -3.81
CA PHE A 132 -5.63 3.78 -3.40
C PHE A 132 -6.43 4.33 -4.59
N ASP A 133 -7.65 3.84 -4.75
CA ASP A 133 -8.64 4.31 -5.73
C ASP A 133 -9.43 5.49 -5.16
N SER A 134 -9.09 6.69 -5.63
CA SER A 134 -9.68 7.95 -5.20
C SER A 134 -11.11 8.16 -5.71
N ASP A 135 -11.59 7.36 -6.68
CA ASP A 135 -12.98 7.42 -7.13
C ASP A 135 -13.96 6.71 -6.19
N LEU A 136 -13.45 5.89 -5.25
CA LEU A 136 -14.29 5.18 -4.28
C LEU A 136 -14.85 6.10 -3.19
N GLN A 137 -14.31 7.32 -3.05
CA GLN A 137 -14.70 8.32 -2.06
C GLN A 137 -14.75 7.77 -0.63
N LEU A 138 -13.76 6.93 -0.28
CA LEU A 138 -13.64 6.40 1.07
C LEU A 138 -13.10 7.50 1.99
N PRO A 139 -13.73 7.78 3.15
CA PRO A 139 -13.25 8.81 4.07
C PRO A 139 -11.78 8.64 4.47
N SER A 140 -11.31 7.40 4.59
CA SER A 140 -9.91 7.08 4.89
C SER A 140 -8.95 7.51 3.77
N ILE A 141 -9.30 7.28 2.51
CA ILE A 141 -8.49 7.71 1.35
C ILE A 141 -8.51 9.22 1.26
N ASN A 142 -9.69 9.84 1.34
CA ASN A 142 -9.83 11.31 1.31
C ASN A 142 -8.99 11.99 2.41
N THR A 143 -8.89 11.36 3.58
CA THR A 143 -8.06 11.86 4.69
C THR A 143 -6.57 11.78 4.37
N LEU A 144 -6.11 10.67 3.77
CA LEU A 144 -4.72 10.52 3.32
C LEU A 144 -4.38 11.53 2.21
N GLU A 145 -5.30 11.76 1.27
CA GLU A 145 -5.13 12.75 0.21
C GLU A 145 -4.97 14.17 0.78
N LEU A 146 -5.79 14.54 1.76
CA LEU A 146 -5.67 15.82 2.46
C LEU A 146 -4.34 15.92 3.23
N PHE A 147 -3.95 14.85 3.93
CA PHE A 147 -2.72 14.83 4.72
C PHE A 147 -1.47 15.01 3.86
N TYR A 148 -1.42 14.36 2.68
CA TYR A 148 -0.29 14.43 1.76
C TYR A 148 -0.42 15.49 0.66
N ASN A 149 -1.44 16.36 0.74
CA ASN A 149 -1.75 17.41 -0.23
C ASN A 149 -1.87 16.90 -1.69
N ILE A 150 -2.55 15.77 -1.88
CA ILE A 150 -2.78 15.17 -3.20
C ILE A 150 -3.84 15.98 -3.94
N THR A 151 -3.45 16.58 -5.07
CA THR A 151 -4.33 17.45 -5.88
C THR A 151 -4.36 17.07 -7.37
N SER A 152 -3.55 16.10 -7.79
CA SER A 152 -3.48 15.59 -9.16
C SER A 152 -3.17 14.09 -9.15
N TYR A 153 -3.41 13.41 -10.27
CA TYR A 153 -3.22 11.98 -10.44
C TYR A 153 -2.47 11.71 -11.77
N PRO A 154 -1.63 10.67 -11.87
CA PRO A 154 -1.24 9.76 -10.79
C PRO A 154 -0.42 10.51 -9.74
N CYS A 155 -0.47 10.08 -8.49
CA CYS A 155 0.40 10.63 -7.47
C CYS A 155 0.86 9.57 -6.49
N MET A 156 2.11 9.69 -6.06
CA MET A 156 2.76 8.76 -5.17
C MET A 156 3.26 9.49 -3.93
N VAL A 157 3.25 8.83 -2.80
CA VAL A 157 3.95 9.28 -1.59
C VAL A 157 5.00 8.24 -1.27
N VAL A 158 6.27 8.64 -1.34
CA VAL A 158 7.39 7.78 -0.92
C VAL A 158 7.81 8.21 0.47
N GLU A 159 7.59 7.32 1.44
CA GLU A 159 7.60 7.62 2.88
C GLU A 159 6.64 8.75 3.25
N ASN A 160 7.11 10.00 3.23
CA ASN A 160 6.34 11.20 3.58
C ASN A 160 6.40 12.30 2.52
N TYR A 161 7.00 12.01 1.36
CA TYR A 161 7.21 12.97 0.29
C TYR A 161 6.32 12.66 -0.91
N THR A 162 5.58 13.67 -1.36
CA THR A 162 4.61 13.56 -2.44
C THR A 162 5.24 13.85 -3.80
N TYR A 163 5.02 12.96 -4.76
CA TYR A 163 5.47 13.04 -6.15
C TYR A 163 4.28 12.73 -7.07
N CYS A 164 3.75 13.77 -7.73
CA CYS A 164 2.67 13.60 -8.69
C CYS A 164 3.18 13.61 -10.13
N GLY A 165 2.37 13.11 -11.06
CA GLY A 165 2.73 12.87 -12.45
C GLY A 165 3.28 11.47 -12.68
N LEU A 166 3.48 11.12 -13.96
CA LEU A 166 4.08 9.85 -14.37
C LEU A 166 5.59 9.88 -14.14
N HIS A 167 6.11 8.87 -13.44
CA HIS A 167 7.53 8.65 -13.20
C HIS A 167 7.93 7.30 -13.76
N ASN A 168 9.05 7.25 -14.49
CA ASN A 168 9.57 5.99 -15.00
C ASN A 168 10.30 5.22 -13.89
N LYS A 169 10.69 3.96 -14.16
CA LYS A 169 11.33 3.10 -13.15
C LYS A 169 12.63 3.68 -12.58
N ASN A 170 13.47 4.30 -13.41
CA ASN A 170 14.73 4.89 -12.94
C ASN A 170 14.45 6.09 -12.04
N ASP A 171 13.49 6.95 -12.41
CA ASP A 171 13.06 8.07 -11.57
C ASP A 171 12.60 7.58 -10.19
N LEU A 172 11.83 6.47 -10.14
CA LEU A 172 11.39 5.88 -8.88
C LEU A 172 12.55 5.37 -8.03
N ILE A 173 13.53 4.70 -8.64
CA ILE A 173 14.71 4.20 -7.92
C ILE A 173 15.47 5.39 -7.31
N ASP A 174 15.72 6.44 -8.08
CA ASP A 174 16.40 7.65 -7.59
C ASP A 174 15.63 8.28 -6.42
N ILE A 175 14.30 8.43 -6.56
CA ILE A 175 13.43 8.97 -5.49
C ILE A 175 13.50 8.13 -4.21
N ILE A 176 13.53 6.80 -4.33
CA ILE A 176 13.61 5.89 -3.19
C ILE A 176 15.00 5.98 -2.55
N CYS A 177 16.06 5.93 -3.35
CA CYS A 177 17.45 5.91 -2.90
C CYS A 177 17.90 7.19 -2.22
N ASP A 178 17.32 8.34 -2.59
CA ASP A 178 17.50 9.61 -1.88
C ASP A 178 17.02 9.58 -0.41
N ARG A 179 16.18 8.60 -0.05
CA ARG A 179 15.49 8.54 1.24
C ARG A 179 15.81 7.30 2.05
N LYS A 180 15.99 6.16 1.39
CA LYS A 180 16.17 4.84 1.98
C LYS A 180 17.16 4.05 1.13
N ASN A 181 18.02 3.29 1.80
CA ASN A 181 18.91 2.37 1.12
C ASN A 181 18.18 1.03 0.90
N ILE A 182 17.92 0.69 -0.35
CA ILE A 182 17.38 -0.61 -0.79
C ILE A 182 18.39 -1.30 -1.71
N SER A 183 18.20 -2.59 -2.01
CA SER A 183 19.11 -3.37 -2.86
C SER A 183 19.39 -2.79 -4.26
N LEU A 184 18.49 -1.96 -4.79
CA LEU A 184 18.65 -1.30 -6.09
C LEU A 184 19.41 0.04 -6.03
N CYS A 185 19.75 0.54 -4.83
CA CYS A 185 20.55 1.75 -4.69
C CYS A 185 22.02 1.46 -4.96
N VAL A 186 22.53 2.01 -6.07
CA VAL A 186 23.93 1.84 -6.52
C VAL A 186 24.74 3.10 -6.22
#